data_AF-A0A5T1E7Y9-F1
#
_entry.id   AF-A0A5T1E7Y9-F1
#
_cell.length_a   1.000
_cell.length_b   1.000
_cell.length_c   1.000
_cell.angle_alpha   90.00
_cell.angle_beta   90.00
_cell.angle_gamma   90.00
#
_symmetry.space_group_name_H-M   'P 1'
#
loop_
_entity.id
_entity.type
_entity.pdbx_description
1 polymer ?
#
loop_
_entity_poly.entity_id
_entity_poly.type
_entity_poly.pdbx_seq_one_letter_code
_entity_poly.pdbx_strand_id
1 'polypeptide(L)'
;MKKLNKLSLSLVVGSLLFTQSYALPSGGKFTHGTSGSISSSNGTMNISGSKTNSVIQWGGGFNIASGETVNFKGSGYNYLNIVYGSKSSHIDGKLEGGSNNIFLINPNGIVVGKGGSINANRVYLSTSSVSNEDMQRFANGVSDTDAIFGLGLSLSPVIAKLNGNVINLGVIEGKSDVTLIGNEVAHHDENKNVGLFISDNPISFRANLLYFILKSNYSIASGSMNYGIQKGSPVEQFVANNQVVYETNDKITSTDIDANVMNSIFNDLKFNSSVNIEDLSKFYKDGKLLTADDLASINQSMDFITALYGQTQDSNNATFANALKEVLGNSYGNLGKANQAIIKTKEILSQIPKITEQQKNIQKAYDQAVDAYNEAVKKYNAALSGVTGSNASETITALKTVLDKAYNDLKNAEANLESTTASNNSSLKSSNETLASVSIDGYKLTVNGEYLADYKTVNKPNDNNSGSNNGNDGTDSGDINNGNNNGSNNNPNDTIGQQEPDIATALLMQTTDEDPNINEDDKQAS
;
A
#
# COMPACT_ATOMS: atom_id res chain seq x y z
N MET A 1 0.38 -32.03 -16.80
CA MET A 1 1.32 -31.11 -16.13
C MET A 1 1.25 -29.74 -16.80
N LYS A 2 0.48 -28.80 -16.25
CA LYS A 2 0.55 -27.38 -16.59
C LYS A 2 1.23 -26.67 -15.42
N LYS A 3 2.47 -26.23 -15.61
CA LYS A 3 3.12 -25.27 -14.70
C LYS A 3 2.40 -23.94 -14.91
N LEU A 4 1.49 -23.60 -14.01
CA LEU A 4 0.79 -22.31 -14.00
C LEU A 4 1.27 -21.52 -12.78
N ASN A 5 1.96 -20.42 -13.11
CA ASN A 5 2.01 -19.13 -12.40
C ASN A 5 2.69 -19.08 -11.02
N LYS A 6 4.03 -19.06 -11.03
CA LYS A 6 4.85 -18.44 -9.96
C LYS A 6 5.16 -16.96 -10.24
N LEU A 7 4.25 -16.20 -10.86
CA LEU A 7 4.54 -14.84 -11.34
C LEU A 7 3.57 -13.73 -10.92
N SER A 8 2.74 -13.92 -9.89
CA SER A 8 1.76 -12.89 -9.50
C SER A 8 1.48 -12.88 -8.00
N LEU A 9 2.54 -12.85 -7.20
CA LEU A 9 2.49 -12.56 -5.77
C LEU A 9 3.65 -11.63 -5.32
N SER A 10 4.29 -10.91 -6.27
CA SER A 10 5.40 -10.00 -5.98
C SER A 10 5.02 -8.52 -5.94
N LEU A 11 3.73 -8.17 -6.04
CA LEU A 11 3.28 -6.77 -6.02
C LEU A 11 2.52 -6.34 -4.75
N VAL A 12 2.22 -7.26 -3.82
CA VAL A 12 1.51 -6.91 -2.56
C VAL A 12 2.25 -7.40 -1.29
N VAL A 13 3.33 -8.17 -1.42
CA VAL A 13 4.19 -8.60 -0.29
C VAL A 13 5.67 -8.20 -0.51
N GLY A 14 5.98 -7.49 -1.60
CA GLY A 14 7.35 -7.13 -2.01
C GLY A 14 8.02 -5.99 -1.23
N SER A 15 7.35 -5.37 -0.26
CA SER A 15 7.96 -4.36 0.63
C SER A 15 8.44 -4.94 1.97
N LEU A 16 8.43 -6.26 2.12
CA LEU A 16 8.87 -6.94 3.34
C LEU A 16 10.21 -7.66 3.12
N LEU A 17 11.17 -7.24 3.97
CA LEU A 17 12.49 -7.79 4.22
C LEU A 17 13.60 -7.15 3.36
N PHE A 18 14.61 -6.62 4.06
CA PHE A 18 15.76 -5.81 3.63
C PHE A 18 15.49 -4.28 3.54
N THR A 19 15.53 -3.59 4.67
CA THR A 19 16.09 -2.23 4.68
C THR A 19 17.61 -2.34 4.47
N GLN A 20 18.03 -2.62 3.23
CA GLN A 20 19.16 -1.83 2.75
C GLN A 20 18.65 -0.39 2.86
N SER A 21 19.28 0.41 3.71
CA SER A 21 18.98 1.84 3.85
C SER A 21 19.39 2.54 2.55
N TYR A 22 18.65 2.26 1.48
CA TYR A 22 18.70 3.05 0.27
C TYR A 22 18.08 4.39 0.63
N ALA A 23 18.82 5.49 0.47
CA ALA A 23 18.34 6.83 0.81
C ALA A 23 17.58 7.47 -0.37
N LEU A 24 16.71 6.68 -1.02
CA LEU A 24 15.77 7.14 -2.03
C LEU A 24 14.64 7.96 -1.34
N PRO A 25 13.87 8.77 -2.09
CA PRO A 25 12.70 9.43 -1.56
C PRO A 25 11.70 8.41 -0.97
N SER A 26 10.93 8.81 0.05
CA SER A 26 10.00 7.87 0.70
C SER A 26 8.66 8.49 1.06
N GLY A 27 7.64 7.64 1.10
CA GLY A 27 6.25 8.06 1.35
C GLY A 27 5.70 8.96 0.23
N GLY A 28 5.95 8.63 -1.03
CA GLY A 28 5.44 9.38 -2.17
C GLY A 28 3.95 9.09 -2.45
N LYS A 29 3.14 10.14 -2.63
CA LYS A 29 1.71 10.04 -2.94
C LYS A 29 1.27 11.09 -3.95
N PHE A 30 0.67 10.65 -5.06
CA PHE A 30 0.01 11.55 -6.00
C PHE A 30 -1.26 12.15 -5.35
N THR A 31 -1.45 13.47 -5.46
CA THR A 31 -2.61 14.19 -4.87
C THR A 31 -3.28 15.13 -5.87
N HIS A 32 -4.27 15.90 -5.43
CA HIS A 32 -4.99 16.92 -6.25
C HIS A 32 -5.63 16.36 -7.53
N GLY A 33 -6.12 15.12 -7.47
CA GLY A 33 -6.73 14.43 -8.62
C GLY A 33 -5.73 13.98 -9.70
N THR A 34 -4.43 14.08 -9.41
CA THR A 34 -3.37 13.43 -10.21
C THR A 34 -3.18 11.99 -9.77
N SER A 35 -2.63 11.16 -10.66
CA SER A 35 -2.37 9.75 -10.38
C SER A 35 -1.13 9.30 -11.14
N GLY A 36 -0.57 8.17 -10.71
CA GLY A 36 0.64 7.61 -11.29
C GLY A 36 1.21 6.47 -10.46
N SER A 37 2.35 5.95 -10.90
CA SER A 37 3.07 4.87 -10.25
C SER A 37 4.39 5.36 -9.66
N ILE A 38 4.72 4.88 -8.46
CA ILE A 38 6.05 5.00 -7.84
C ILE A 38 6.52 3.58 -7.55
N SER A 39 7.69 3.22 -8.04
CA SER A 39 8.26 1.89 -7.85
C SER A 39 9.75 1.99 -7.60
N SER A 40 10.28 1.20 -6.67
CA SER A 40 11.70 1.20 -6.32
C SER A 40 12.24 -0.21 -6.36
N SER A 41 13.40 -0.38 -7.00
CA SER A 41 14.12 -1.66 -7.06
C SER A 41 15.61 -1.40 -7.29
N ASN A 42 16.48 -2.11 -6.57
CA ASN A 42 17.93 -2.09 -6.78
C ASN A 42 18.53 -0.67 -6.80
N GLY A 43 18.19 0.19 -5.84
CA GLY A 43 18.69 1.58 -5.76
C GLY A 43 18.15 2.53 -6.83
N THR A 44 17.18 2.09 -7.64
CA THR A 44 16.51 2.93 -8.64
C THR A 44 15.02 3.08 -8.31
N MET A 45 14.55 4.31 -8.19
CA MET A 45 13.14 4.66 -8.15
C MET A 45 12.68 5.11 -9.54
N ASN A 46 11.54 4.61 -10.00
CA ASN A 46 10.85 5.09 -11.20
C ASN A 46 9.50 5.71 -10.80
N ILE A 47 9.28 6.94 -11.27
CA ILE A 47 8.06 7.72 -11.06
C ILE A 47 7.42 7.98 -12.43
N SER A 48 6.15 7.64 -12.59
CA SER A 48 5.41 7.91 -13.84
C SER A 48 4.04 8.50 -13.51
N GLY A 49 3.77 9.71 -13.98
CA GLY A 49 2.45 10.31 -13.93
C GLY A 49 1.53 9.76 -15.03
N SER A 50 0.23 9.71 -14.76
CA SER A 50 -0.79 9.27 -15.72
C SER A 50 -1.30 10.43 -16.60
N LYS A 51 -0.93 11.67 -16.28
CA LYS A 51 -1.29 12.90 -17.00
C LYS A 51 -0.07 13.81 -17.12
N THR A 52 -0.18 14.85 -17.95
CA THR A 52 0.87 15.86 -18.17
C THR A 52 1.34 16.50 -16.87
N ASN A 53 0.46 16.72 -15.88
CA ASN A 53 0.82 17.35 -14.60
C ASN A 53 0.59 16.38 -13.45
N SER A 54 1.58 16.30 -12.56
CA SER A 54 1.58 15.41 -11.40
C SER A 54 1.97 16.19 -10.15
N VAL A 55 1.15 16.11 -9.10
CA VAL A 55 1.47 16.66 -7.79
C VAL A 55 1.74 15.50 -6.86
N ILE A 56 2.96 15.44 -6.31
CA ILE A 56 3.44 14.33 -5.48
C ILE A 56 3.88 14.88 -4.12
N GLN A 57 3.31 14.33 -3.07
CA GLN A 57 3.64 14.63 -1.67
C GLN A 57 4.60 13.57 -1.15
N TRP A 58 5.65 13.98 -0.42
CA TRP A 58 6.67 13.08 0.12
C TRP A 58 6.69 13.14 1.64
N GLY A 59 6.06 12.16 2.27
CA GLY A 59 5.88 12.09 3.72
C GLY A 59 7.14 11.69 4.49
N GLY A 60 8.14 11.09 3.84
CA GLY A 60 9.39 10.65 4.46
C GLY A 60 10.65 11.40 3.99
N GLY A 61 10.47 12.51 3.29
CA GLY A 61 11.58 13.25 2.69
C GLY A 61 11.91 12.85 1.25
N PHE A 62 12.79 13.63 0.63
CA PHE A 62 13.27 13.42 -0.74
C PHE A 62 14.79 13.56 -0.76
N ASN A 63 15.48 12.43 -0.62
CA ASN A 63 16.93 12.31 -0.72
C ASN A 63 17.28 11.33 -1.84
N ILE A 64 18.50 11.40 -2.35
CA ILE A 64 19.02 10.39 -3.29
C ILE A 64 20.48 10.14 -2.91
N ALA A 65 20.80 8.99 -2.32
CA ALA A 65 22.18 8.69 -1.94
C ALA A 65 23.07 8.42 -3.16
N SER A 66 24.39 8.49 -2.93
CA SER A 66 25.39 8.11 -3.93
C SER A 66 25.15 6.71 -4.46
N GLY A 67 25.19 6.55 -5.78
CA GLY A 67 24.90 5.30 -6.48
C GLY A 67 23.41 5.03 -6.73
N GLU A 68 22.51 5.85 -6.21
CA GLU A 68 21.06 5.72 -6.41
C GLU A 68 20.54 6.63 -7.52
N THR A 69 19.35 6.32 -8.01
CA THR A 69 18.73 7.08 -9.10
C THR A 69 17.22 7.21 -8.92
N VAL A 70 16.70 8.41 -9.11
CA VAL A 70 15.26 8.68 -9.29
C VAL A 70 15.02 9.03 -10.76
N ASN A 71 14.22 8.23 -11.45
CA ASN A 71 13.86 8.42 -12.84
C ASN A 71 12.39 8.86 -12.97
N PHE A 72 12.16 10.06 -13.49
CA PHE A 72 10.82 10.50 -13.89
C PHE A 72 10.57 10.09 -15.35
N LYS A 73 9.51 9.31 -15.57
CA LYS A 73 9.11 8.76 -16.87
C LYS A 73 8.15 9.70 -17.61
N GLY A 74 7.89 9.40 -18.88
CA GLY A 74 7.11 10.26 -19.77
C GLY A 74 7.98 11.28 -20.49
N SER A 75 7.35 12.12 -21.30
CA SER A 75 8.02 13.18 -22.07
C SER A 75 7.16 14.44 -22.05
N GLY A 76 7.78 15.58 -21.74
CA GLY A 76 7.09 16.86 -21.60
C GLY A 76 6.11 16.93 -20.42
N TYR A 77 6.27 16.06 -19.42
CA TYR A 77 5.42 16.07 -18.22
C TYR A 77 5.99 17.02 -17.16
N ASN A 78 5.14 17.45 -16.24
CA ASN A 78 5.46 18.33 -15.12
C ASN A 78 5.25 17.57 -13.80
N TYR A 79 6.30 17.49 -12.99
CA TYR A 79 6.29 16.81 -11.69
C TYR A 79 6.56 17.80 -10.56
N LEU A 80 5.52 18.15 -9.81
CA LEU A 80 5.61 18.95 -8.59
C LEU A 80 5.79 18.05 -7.38
N ASN A 81 6.98 18.08 -6.78
CA ASN A 81 7.36 17.28 -5.62
C ASN A 81 7.40 18.17 -4.38
N ILE A 82 6.51 17.92 -3.42
CA ILE A 82 6.42 18.65 -2.15
C ILE A 82 6.96 17.75 -1.04
N VAL A 83 7.93 18.26 -0.28
CA VAL A 83 8.65 17.48 0.73
C VAL A 83 8.24 17.89 2.14
N TYR A 84 7.89 16.91 2.97
CA TYR A 84 7.62 17.09 4.39
C TYR A 84 8.72 16.44 5.25
N GLY A 85 8.91 16.98 6.45
CA GLY A 85 9.91 16.52 7.40
C GLY A 85 10.73 17.65 7.97
N SER A 86 11.74 17.30 8.75
CA SER A 86 12.71 18.24 9.33
C SER A 86 13.95 18.44 8.46
N LYS A 87 14.19 17.56 7.49
CA LYS A 87 15.47 17.52 6.77
C LYS A 87 15.41 18.17 5.40
N SER A 88 16.55 18.73 5.00
CA SER A 88 16.80 19.17 3.64
C SER A 88 16.69 18.00 2.65
N SER A 89 16.53 18.32 1.37
CA SER A 89 16.67 17.35 0.30
C SER A 89 18.13 17.27 -0.14
N HIS A 90 18.79 16.15 0.17
CA HIS A 90 20.19 15.91 -0.18
C HIS A 90 20.30 14.94 -1.37
N ILE A 91 20.85 15.42 -2.48
CA ILE A 91 20.97 14.70 -3.75
C ILE A 91 22.46 14.42 -4.02
N ASP A 92 22.92 13.24 -3.60
CA ASP A 92 24.27 12.71 -3.88
C ASP A 92 24.28 11.71 -5.05
N GLY A 93 23.12 11.17 -5.42
CA GLY A 93 22.92 10.32 -6.58
C GLY A 93 22.38 11.08 -7.80
N LYS A 94 21.52 10.43 -8.57
CA LYS A 94 20.99 10.98 -9.83
C LYS A 94 19.49 11.25 -9.77
N LEU A 95 19.07 12.44 -10.18
CA LEU A 95 17.69 12.77 -10.51
C LEU A 95 17.58 12.95 -12.03
N GLU A 96 16.93 11.99 -12.69
CA GLU A 96 16.79 11.92 -14.14
C GLU A 96 15.34 12.24 -14.56
N GLY A 97 15.11 13.48 -14.93
CA GLY A 97 13.86 14.01 -15.50
C GLY A 97 13.76 13.91 -17.02
N GLY A 98 14.88 13.83 -17.74
CA GLY A 98 14.90 13.70 -19.20
C GLY A 98 14.31 14.92 -19.91
N SER A 99 13.15 14.76 -20.57
CA SER A 99 12.42 15.87 -21.22
C SER A 99 11.29 16.44 -20.35
N ASN A 100 11.17 15.98 -19.10
CA ASN A 100 10.16 16.43 -18.16
C ASN A 100 10.66 17.65 -17.38
N ASN A 101 9.71 18.39 -16.81
CA ASN A 101 9.96 19.50 -15.91
C ASN A 101 9.83 19.02 -14.46
N ILE A 102 10.87 19.24 -13.66
CA ILE A 102 10.95 18.80 -12.27
C ILE A 102 10.94 20.01 -11.36
N PHE A 103 9.94 20.06 -10.48
CA PHE A 103 9.82 21.04 -9.41
C PHE A 103 10.01 20.30 -8.08
N LEU A 104 10.99 20.69 -7.29
CA LEU A 104 11.29 20.13 -5.97
C LEU A 104 11.19 21.22 -4.92
N ILE A 105 10.26 21.05 -4.00
CA ILE A 105 9.92 22.02 -2.97
C ILE A 105 10.24 21.42 -1.59
N ASN A 106 11.21 22.00 -0.89
CA ASN A 106 11.54 21.60 0.48
C ASN A 106 11.89 22.84 1.33
N PRO A 107 10.99 23.27 2.25
CA PRO A 107 11.23 24.41 3.13
C PRO A 107 12.48 24.31 3.99
N ASN A 108 12.94 23.09 4.28
CA ASN A 108 14.15 22.88 5.06
C ASN A 108 15.42 23.22 4.30
N GLY A 109 15.45 23.08 2.97
CA GLY A 109 16.63 23.31 2.14
C GLY A 109 16.81 22.25 1.07
N ILE A 110 17.67 22.52 0.09
CA ILE A 110 18.02 21.60 -0.99
C ILE A 110 19.53 21.64 -1.24
N VAL A 111 20.18 20.48 -1.22
CA VAL A 111 21.61 20.33 -1.49
C VAL A 111 21.79 19.34 -2.64
N VAL A 112 22.44 19.77 -3.70
CA VAL A 112 22.99 18.86 -4.72
C VAL A 112 24.46 18.65 -4.36
N GLY A 113 24.76 17.49 -3.79
CA GLY A 113 26.09 17.14 -3.30
C GLY A 113 27.10 17.00 -4.45
N LYS A 114 28.40 16.94 -4.12
CA LYS A 114 29.49 16.90 -5.11
C LYS A 114 29.40 15.72 -6.09
N GLY A 115 28.89 14.57 -5.63
CA GLY A 115 28.63 13.40 -6.48
C GLY A 115 27.27 13.42 -7.18
N GLY A 116 26.40 14.37 -6.80
CA GLY A 116 25.02 14.47 -7.22
C GLY A 116 24.83 15.08 -8.59
N SER A 117 23.75 14.68 -9.25
CA SER A 117 23.32 15.28 -10.51
C SER A 117 21.81 15.36 -10.64
N ILE A 118 21.34 16.43 -11.28
CA ILE A 118 19.95 16.61 -11.70
C ILE A 118 19.96 16.92 -13.20
N ASN A 119 19.26 16.12 -14.00
CA ASN A 119 19.08 16.35 -15.44
C ASN A 119 17.59 16.38 -15.78
N ALA A 120 17.08 17.47 -16.35
CA ALA A 120 15.68 17.60 -16.77
C ALA A 120 15.52 18.62 -17.92
N ASN A 121 14.30 18.77 -18.45
CA ASN A 121 14.01 19.90 -19.33
C ASN A 121 13.98 21.21 -18.54
N ARG A 122 13.26 21.23 -17.41
CA ARG A 122 13.31 22.33 -16.44
C ARG A 122 13.62 21.78 -15.06
N VAL A 123 14.52 22.46 -14.35
CA VAL A 123 14.84 22.19 -12.95
C VAL A 123 14.41 23.40 -12.12
N TYR A 124 13.47 23.20 -11.21
CA TYR A 124 12.99 24.23 -10.28
C TYR A 124 13.16 23.74 -8.84
N LEU A 125 14.11 24.34 -8.13
CA LEU A 125 14.42 24.00 -6.73
C LEU A 125 13.98 25.16 -5.84
N SER A 126 13.10 24.91 -4.87
CA SER A 126 12.58 25.96 -4.01
C SER A 126 12.47 25.55 -2.55
N THR A 127 12.74 26.49 -1.65
CA THR A 127 12.48 26.37 -0.21
C THR A 127 11.25 27.16 0.25
N SER A 128 10.46 27.68 -0.69
CA SER A 128 9.16 28.26 -0.36
C SER A 128 8.06 27.23 -0.47
N SER A 129 7.13 27.25 0.47
CA SER A 129 5.88 26.49 0.40
C SER A 129 5.04 26.87 -0.81
N VAL A 130 4.14 25.95 -1.18
CA VAL A 130 3.15 26.08 -2.25
C VAL A 130 1.77 25.86 -1.62
N SER A 131 0.81 26.75 -1.90
CA SER A 131 -0.55 26.65 -1.38
C SER A 131 -1.31 25.46 -1.99
N ASN A 132 -2.34 24.97 -1.30
CA ASN A 132 -3.23 23.94 -1.85
C ASN A 132 -3.95 24.42 -3.13
N GLU A 133 -4.32 25.70 -3.20
CA GLU A 133 -4.91 26.31 -4.40
C GLU A 133 -3.94 26.28 -5.59
N ASP A 134 -2.67 26.61 -5.37
CA ASP A 134 -1.66 26.60 -6.43
C ASP A 134 -1.27 25.18 -6.86
N MET A 135 -1.24 24.23 -5.93
CA MET A 135 -1.11 22.80 -6.27
C MET A 135 -2.29 22.33 -7.13
N GLN A 136 -3.52 22.74 -6.81
CA GLN A 136 -4.70 22.40 -7.61
C GLN A 136 -4.64 23.05 -9.01
N ARG A 137 -4.20 24.32 -9.09
CA ARG A 137 -3.99 25.02 -10.38
C ARG A 137 -2.94 24.30 -11.23
N PHE A 138 -1.85 23.84 -10.63
CA PHE A 138 -0.82 23.06 -11.32
C PHE A 138 -1.39 21.74 -11.84
N ALA A 139 -2.12 20.99 -11.01
CA ALA A 139 -2.75 19.73 -11.40
C ALA A 139 -3.73 19.89 -12.57
N ASN A 140 -4.47 21.01 -12.60
CA ASN A 140 -5.43 21.33 -13.66
C ASN A 140 -4.78 21.73 -14.99
N GLY A 141 -3.45 21.85 -15.03
CA GLY A 141 -2.72 22.14 -16.26
C GLY A 141 -3.03 23.52 -16.82
N VAL A 142 -3.10 24.53 -15.95
CA VAL A 142 -3.06 25.93 -16.39
C VAL A 142 -1.91 26.06 -17.40
N SER A 143 -2.24 26.49 -18.62
CA SER A 143 -1.36 26.49 -19.79
C SER A 143 -0.05 27.27 -19.61
N ASP A 144 0.02 28.02 -18.51
CA ASP A 144 1.16 28.78 -18.08
C ASP A 144 1.57 28.30 -16.67
N THR A 145 2.36 27.21 -16.59
CA THR A 145 3.05 26.85 -15.35
C THR A 145 3.94 27.98 -14.83
N ASP A 146 4.32 28.93 -15.71
CA ASP A 146 5.04 30.15 -15.31
C ASP A 146 4.10 31.15 -14.62
N ALA A 147 2.78 31.07 -14.78
CA ALA A 147 1.86 31.84 -13.94
C ALA A 147 1.90 31.37 -12.46
N ILE A 148 2.30 30.12 -12.19
CA ILE A 148 2.39 29.55 -10.84
C ILE A 148 3.81 29.67 -10.29
N PHE A 149 4.82 29.29 -11.07
CA PHE A 149 6.22 29.24 -10.62
C PHE A 149 7.09 30.34 -11.22
N GLY A 150 6.66 30.95 -12.32
CA GLY A 150 7.37 32.03 -13.02
C GLY A 150 8.70 31.64 -13.63
N LEU A 151 9.22 32.53 -14.47
CA LEU A 151 10.58 32.50 -14.99
C LEU A 151 11.13 33.92 -14.98
N GLY A 152 12.45 34.08 -14.80
CA GLY A 152 13.10 35.38 -14.82
C GLY A 152 12.46 36.44 -13.92
N LEU A 153 11.91 37.50 -14.51
CA LEU A 153 11.38 38.68 -13.78
C LEU A 153 9.99 38.46 -13.20
N SER A 154 9.30 37.43 -13.70
CA SER A 154 7.92 37.11 -13.39
C SER A 154 7.83 35.90 -12.47
N LEU A 155 8.84 35.67 -11.62
CA LEU A 155 8.75 34.70 -10.53
C LEU A 155 7.52 35.04 -9.66
N SER A 156 6.48 34.21 -9.81
CA SER A 156 5.15 34.44 -9.25
C SER A 156 5.19 34.57 -7.72
N PRO A 157 4.30 35.38 -7.10
CA PRO A 157 4.27 35.65 -5.65
C PRO A 157 3.89 34.45 -4.76
N VAL A 158 3.79 33.22 -5.28
CA VAL A 158 3.60 31.96 -4.52
C VAL A 158 4.75 31.70 -3.51
N ILE A 159 5.78 32.55 -3.53
CA ILE A 159 6.91 32.49 -2.63
C ILE A 159 6.58 33.24 -1.31
N ALA A 160 6.06 32.50 -0.33
CA ALA A 160 5.62 33.02 0.96
C ALA A 160 6.79 33.34 1.91
N LYS A 161 7.72 32.39 2.10
CA LYS A 161 8.90 32.52 2.97
C LYS A 161 10.11 31.80 2.37
N LEU A 162 11.28 32.37 2.59
CA LEU A 162 12.57 31.80 2.22
C LEU A 162 13.31 31.47 3.51
N ASN A 163 13.13 30.25 4.03
CA ASN A 163 13.74 29.84 5.30
C ASN A 163 14.92 28.87 5.12
N GLY A 164 14.84 27.97 4.13
CA GLY A 164 15.90 27.03 3.80
C GLY A 164 16.86 27.56 2.73
N ASN A 165 18.08 27.05 2.73
CA ASN A 165 19.12 27.37 1.75
C ASN A 165 19.10 26.41 0.56
N VAL A 166 19.62 26.85 -0.58
CA VAL A 166 19.85 25.99 -1.76
C VAL A 166 21.32 26.00 -2.15
N ILE A 167 21.94 24.82 -2.19
CA ILE A 167 23.38 24.65 -2.44
C ILE A 167 23.58 23.68 -3.60
N ASN A 168 24.35 24.09 -4.60
CA ASN A 168 24.76 23.20 -5.69
C ASN A 168 26.28 22.97 -5.67
N LEU A 169 26.73 21.78 -5.26
CA LEU A 169 28.11 21.33 -5.35
C LEU A 169 28.33 20.30 -6.48
N GLY A 170 27.24 19.77 -7.04
CA GLY A 170 27.22 18.79 -8.12
C GLY A 170 26.93 19.41 -9.49
N VAL A 171 26.16 18.69 -10.30
CA VAL A 171 25.78 19.14 -11.66
C VAL A 171 24.26 19.30 -11.75
N ILE A 172 23.81 20.48 -12.16
CA ILE A 172 22.40 20.74 -12.48
C ILE A 172 22.30 21.08 -13.98
N GLU A 173 21.64 20.22 -14.73
CA GLU A 173 21.31 20.39 -16.14
C GLU A 173 19.80 20.56 -16.29
N GLY A 174 19.38 21.78 -16.66
CA GLY A 174 18.01 22.07 -17.09
C GLY A 174 18.08 22.53 -18.54
N LYS A 175 17.73 21.64 -19.49
CA LYS A 175 17.91 21.92 -20.93
C LYS A 175 17.29 23.25 -21.34
N SER A 176 16.03 23.47 -20.94
CA SER A 176 15.36 24.76 -21.06
C SER A 176 15.81 25.68 -19.94
N ASP A 177 15.44 25.40 -18.68
CA ASP A 177 15.58 26.36 -17.59
C ASP A 177 16.06 25.75 -16.28
N VAL A 178 16.85 26.53 -15.53
CA VAL A 178 17.20 26.26 -14.13
C VAL A 178 16.74 27.43 -13.26
N THR A 179 16.00 27.12 -12.20
CA THR A 179 15.52 28.10 -11.22
C THR A 179 15.82 27.64 -9.79
N LEU A 180 16.43 28.52 -8.99
CA LEU A 180 16.78 28.25 -7.59
C LEU A 180 16.20 29.32 -6.67
N ILE A 181 15.46 28.88 -5.66
CA ILE A 181 14.77 29.77 -4.72
C ILE A 181 15.10 29.34 -3.29
N GLY A 182 15.77 30.20 -2.53
CA GLY A 182 16.26 29.89 -1.19
C GLY A 182 16.42 31.12 -0.32
N ASN A 183 16.64 30.98 0.98
CA ASN A 183 17.08 32.08 1.83
C ASN A 183 18.46 32.56 1.36
N GLU A 184 19.41 31.63 1.33
CA GLU A 184 20.70 31.80 0.69
C GLU A 184 20.84 30.79 -0.45
N VAL A 185 21.46 31.23 -1.55
CA VAL A 185 21.79 30.36 -2.68
C VAL A 185 23.29 30.45 -2.96
N ALA A 186 23.95 29.31 -3.03
CA ALA A 186 25.35 29.22 -3.42
C ALA A 186 25.62 27.98 -4.28
N HIS A 187 26.77 27.99 -4.94
CA HIS A 187 27.25 26.83 -5.68
C HIS A 187 28.68 26.43 -5.32
N HIS A 188 29.11 26.75 -4.10
CA HIS A 188 30.42 26.41 -3.59
C HIS A 188 30.37 26.12 -2.10
N ASP A 189 31.41 25.48 -1.59
CA ASP A 189 31.58 25.18 -0.17
C ASP A 189 32.90 25.76 0.40
N GLU A 190 33.10 25.56 1.70
CA GLU A 190 34.32 25.94 2.42
C GLU A 190 35.59 25.25 1.88
N ASN A 191 35.43 24.09 1.24
CA ASN A 191 36.51 23.31 0.62
C ASN A 191 36.79 23.75 -0.82
N LYS A 192 36.19 24.84 -1.29
CA LYS A 192 36.33 25.40 -2.63
C LYS A 192 35.86 24.46 -3.74
N ASN A 193 35.02 23.47 -3.42
CA ASN A 193 34.28 22.75 -4.44
C ASN A 193 33.30 23.72 -5.09
N VAL A 194 33.08 23.60 -6.40
CA VAL A 194 32.18 24.49 -7.16
C VAL A 194 31.29 23.64 -8.05
N GLY A 195 29.98 23.77 -7.89
CA GLY A 195 28.98 23.11 -8.72
C GLY A 195 28.92 23.68 -10.15
N LEU A 196 28.32 22.90 -11.03
CA LEU A 196 28.12 23.21 -12.44
C LEU A 196 26.63 23.40 -12.74
N PHE A 197 26.33 24.41 -13.56
CA PHE A 197 25.03 24.60 -14.18
C PHE A 197 25.15 24.44 -15.69
N ILE A 198 24.17 23.78 -16.31
CA ILE A 198 24.05 23.62 -17.76
C ILE A 198 22.61 23.96 -18.14
N SER A 199 22.43 24.96 -19.00
CA SER A 199 21.12 25.46 -19.41
C SER A 199 21.21 26.21 -20.72
N ASP A 200 20.24 26.03 -21.62
CA ASP A 200 20.18 26.81 -22.87
C ASP A 200 19.65 28.24 -22.61
N ASN A 201 18.77 28.40 -21.60
CA ASN A 201 18.28 29.72 -21.16
C ASN A 201 19.02 30.23 -19.91
N PRO A 202 18.88 31.53 -19.58
CA PRO A 202 19.47 32.10 -18.37
C PRO A 202 18.95 31.47 -17.08
N ILE A 203 19.87 31.23 -16.14
CA ILE A 203 19.57 30.69 -14.82
C ILE A 203 18.84 31.76 -13.99
N SER A 204 17.75 31.37 -13.35
CA SER A 204 16.91 32.26 -12.53
C SER A 204 17.12 32.02 -11.04
N PHE A 205 17.16 33.09 -10.24
CA PHE A 205 17.36 33.03 -8.79
C PHE A 205 16.40 33.94 -8.03
N ARG A 206 15.88 33.47 -6.90
CA ARG A 206 15.29 34.33 -5.87
C ARG A 206 15.77 33.94 -4.48
N ALA A 207 16.47 34.84 -3.84
CA ALA A 207 17.08 34.65 -2.54
C ALA A 207 17.28 35.97 -1.80
N ASN A 208 17.49 35.88 -0.49
CA ASN A 208 17.91 37.02 0.31
C ASN A 208 19.41 37.29 0.12
N LEU A 209 20.20 36.22 -0.01
CA LEU A 209 21.63 36.27 -0.33
C LEU A 209 21.97 35.29 -1.46
N LEU A 210 22.81 35.75 -2.39
CA LEU A 210 23.27 34.95 -3.53
C LEU A 210 24.79 35.06 -3.63
N TYR A 211 25.48 33.92 -3.52
CA TYR A 211 26.91 33.80 -3.75
C TYR A 211 27.15 32.96 -5.01
N PHE A 212 27.52 33.62 -6.10
CA PHE A 212 27.56 33.00 -7.42
C PHE A 212 28.80 33.39 -8.20
N ILE A 213 29.60 32.39 -8.56
CA ILE A 213 30.78 32.52 -9.41
C ILE A 213 30.33 32.55 -10.88
N LEU A 214 30.44 33.72 -11.51
CA LEU A 214 30.15 33.88 -12.93
C LEU A 214 31.27 33.22 -13.76
N LYS A 215 30.90 32.19 -14.53
CA LYS A 215 31.73 31.64 -15.61
C LYS A 215 31.24 32.20 -16.95
N SER A 216 32.11 32.25 -17.95
CA SER A 216 31.80 32.84 -19.28
C SER A 216 30.61 32.17 -20.00
N ASN A 217 30.28 30.93 -19.64
CA ASN A 217 29.18 30.15 -20.18
C ASN A 217 27.87 30.25 -19.36
N TYR A 218 27.81 31.06 -18.31
CA TYR A 218 26.57 31.28 -17.54
C TYR A 218 25.89 32.58 -17.96
N SER A 219 24.60 32.49 -18.29
CA SER A 219 23.70 33.65 -18.40
C SER A 219 22.71 33.63 -17.22
N ILE A 220 22.37 34.81 -16.68
CA ILE A 220 21.44 34.96 -15.55
C ILE A 220 20.27 35.84 -15.98
N ALA A 221 19.04 35.42 -15.72
CA ALA A 221 17.84 36.18 -16.06
C ALA A 221 17.77 37.48 -15.23
N SER A 222 17.61 38.63 -15.88
CA SER A 222 17.92 39.93 -15.26
C SER A 222 16.72 40.65 -14.63
N GLY A 223 16.37 40.30 -13.39
CA GLY A 223 15.58 41.14 -12.47
C GLY A 223 14.64 40.33 -11.55
N SER A 224 14.22 40.82 -10.40
CA SER A 224 14.53 42.06 -9.69
C SER A 224 15.71 41.81 -8.72
N MET A 225 16.77 42.60 -8.87
CA MET A 225 17.96 42.49 -8.04
C MET A 225 17.69 43.09 -6.66
N ASN A 226 17.61 42.25 -5.62
CA ASN A 226 17.85 42.68 -4.24
C ASN A 226 19.07 41.91 -3.75
N TYR A 227 20.29 42.28 -4.15
CA TYR A 227 21.46 41.49 -3.77
C TYR A 227 22.75 42.30 -3.60
N GLY A 228 23.49 41.92 -2.55
CA GLY A 228 24.94 42.11 -2.45
C GLY A 228 25.71 41.09 -3.32
N ILE A 229 25.45 41.06 -4.63
CA ILE A 229 26.14 40.18 -5.59
C ILE A 229 27.63 40.52 -5.60
N GLN A 230 28.51 39.59 -5.25
CA GLN A 230 29.91 39.66 -5.69
C GLN A 230 30.05 38.95 -7.04
N LYS A 231 30.09 39.76 -8.10
CA LYS A 231 30.24 39.28 -9.48
C LYS A 231 31.72 39.01 -9.77
N GLY A 232 32.05 37.81 -10.26
CA GLY A 232 33.33 37.53 -10.91
C GLY A 232 34.52 37.28 -9.98
N SER A 233 34.29 37.02 -8.69
CA SER A 233 35.35 36.64 -7.76
C SER A 233 35.66 35.13 -7.86
N PRO A 234 36.95 34.71 -7.83
CA PRO A 234 37.32 33.31 -7.64
C PRO A 234 36.74 32.75 -6.34
N VAL A 235 36.52 31.44 -6.28
CA VAL A 235 35.98 30.75 -5.09
C VAL A 235 36.80 31.05 -3.83
N GLU A 236 38.11 31.26 -3.97
CA GLU A 236 39.01 31.63 -2.89
C GLU A 236 38.60 32.91 -2.17
N GLN A 237 38.07 33.91 -2.89
CA GLN A 237 37.63 35.17 -2.28
C GLN A 237 36.34 34.99 -1.50
N PHE A 238 35.39 34.21 -2.02
CA PHE A 238 34.16 33.90 -1.29
C PHE A 238 34.49 33.20 0.03
N VAL A 239 35.35 32.18 0.00
CA VAL A 239 35.77 31.47 1.20
C VAL A 239 36.55 32.38 2.16
N ALA A 240 37.49 33.20 1.67
CA ALA A 240 38.25 34.14 2.50
C ALA A 240 37.37 35.21 3.16
N ASN A 241 36.28 35.61 2.51
CA ASN A 241 35.29 36.56 3.04
C ASN A 241 34.22 35.91 3.92
N ASN A 242 34.35 34.62 4.25
CA ASN A 242 33.37 33.84 5.00
C ASN A 242 31.97 33.82 4.36
N GLN A 243 31.94 33.85 3.02
CA GLN A 243 30.73 33.81 2.19
C GLN A 243 30.46 32.37 1.74
N VAL A 244 30.22 31.50 2.71
CA VAL A 244 29.90 30.08 2.53
C VAL A 244 28.48 29.84 3.04
N VAL A 245 27.68 29.11 2.27
CA VAL A 245 26.31 28.73 2.64
C VAL A 245 26.32 27.31 3.15
N TYR A 246 25.65 27.08 4.28
CA TYR A 246 25.55 25.77 4.90
C TYR A 246 24.15 25.17 4.72
N GLU A 247 24.09 23.84 4.70
CA GLU A 247 22.84 23.09 4.66
C GLU A 247 21.95 23.50 5.84
N THR A 248 20.67 23.72 5.55
CA THR A 248 19.67 24.03 6.56
C THR A 248 18.79 22.84 6.82
N ASN A 249 18.38 22.69 8.07
CA ASN A 249 17.40 21.71 8.54
C ASN A 249 16.47 22.42 9.53
N ASP A 250 15.34 21.79 9.86
CA ASP A 250 14.39 22.23 10.87
C ASP A 250 13.83 23.64 10.62
N LYS A 251 13.49 23.94 9.35
CA LYS A 251 12.92 25.23 8.93
C LYS A 251 11.44 25.17 8.56
N ILE A 252 10.89 23.97 8.47
CA ILE A 252 9.45 23.75 8.23
C ILE A 252 8.62 24.33 9.37
N THR A 253 7.48 24.91 9.02
CA THR A 253 6.51 25.49 9.95
C THR A 253 5.09 25.03 9.61
N SER A 254 4.11 25.34 10.46
CA SER A 254 2.70 24.99 10.23
C SER A 254 2.15 25.59 8.92
N THR A 255 2.65 26.75 8.48
CA THR A 255 2.23 27.36 7.20
C THR A 255 2.72 26.62 5.96
N ASP A 256 3.70 25.71 6.12
CA ASP A 256 4.22 24.90 5.02
C ASP A 256 3.47 23.57 4.86
N ILE A 257 2.57 23.25 5.79
CA ILE A 257 1.82 22.01 5.82
C ILE A 257 0.34 22.33 5.64
N ASP A 258 -0.24 21.89 4.53
CA ASP A 258 -1.65 22.10 4.25
C ASP A 258 -2.52 20.99 4.89
N ALA A 259 -3.49 21.41 5.71
CA ALA A 259 -4.40 20.49 6.38
C ALA A 259 -5.33 19.73 5.41
N ASN A 260 -5.75 20.35 4.31
CA ASN A 260 -6.61 19.69 3.32
C ASN A 260 -5.86 18.58 2.60
N VAL A 261 -4.58 18.80 2.26
CA VAL A 261 -3.73 17.75 1.69
C VAL A 261 -3.59 16.56 2.64
N MET A 262 -3.23 16.83 3.91
CA MET A 262 -3.09 15.76 4.91
C MET A 262 -4.41 15.01 5.11
N ASN A 263 -5.52 15.73 5.31
CA ASN A 263 -6.84 15.14 5.48
C ASN A 263 -7.30 14.33 4.26
N SER A 264 -7.01 14.79 3.04
CA SER A 264 -7.30 14.04 1.82
C SER A 264 -6.57 12.69 1.81
N ILE A 265 -5.29 12.67 2.15
CA ILE A 265 -4.50 11.42 2.18
C ILE A 265 -5.02 10.47 3.27
N PHE A 266 -5.39 10.99 4.45
CA PHE A 266 -6.01 10.16 5.49
C PHE A 266 -7.37 9.59 5.06
N ASN A 267 -8.19 10.38 4.38
CA ASN A 267 -9.51 9.97 3.94
C ASN A 267 -9.46 8.84 2.90
N ASP A 268 -8.37 8.70 2.16
CA ASP A 268 -8.16 7.55 1.26
C ASP A 268 -8.21 6.20 2.00
N LEU A 269 -7.96 6.17 3.32
CA LEU A 269 -8.01 4.94 4.13
C LEU A 269 -9.35 4.73 4.85
N LYS A 270 -10.27 5.70 4.79
CA LYS A 270 -11.53 5.70 5.54
C LYS A 270 -12.68 5.10 4.74
N PHE A 271 -12.64 3.79 4.53
CA PHE A 271 -13.70 3.07 3.86
C PHE A 271 -13.80 1.62 4.34
N ASN A 272 -15.01 1.04 4.29
CA ASN A 272 -15.15 -0.37 4.58
C ASN A 272 -14.58 -1.18 3.43
N SER A 273 -13.63 -2.06 3.77
CA SER A 273 -12.93 -2.88 2.79
C SER A 273 -13.08 -4.34 3.09
N SER A 274 -12.98 -5.16 2.05
CA SER A 274 -12.86 -6.60 2.22
C SER A 274 -11.94 -7.24 1.20
N VAL A 275 -11.41 -8.41 1.55
CA VAL A 275 -10.58 -9.26 0.69
C VAL A 275 -10.96 -10.71 0.93
N ASN A 276 -10.87 -11.57 -0.08
CA ASN A 276 -11.15 -13.00 0.06
C ASN A 276 -9.85 -13.79 0.23
N ILE A 277 -9.81 -14.76 1.15
CA ILE A 277 -8.65 -15.66 1.36
C ILE A 277 -8.23 -16.41 0.09
N GLU A 278 -9.16 -16.62 -0.86
CA GLU A 278 -8.90 -17.27 -2.15
C GLU A 278 -8.07 -16.41 -3.11
N ASP A 279 -8.19 -15.09 -3.01
CA ASP A 279 -7.54 -14.13 -3.90
C ASP A 279 -7.25 -12.80 -3.20
N LEU A 280 -6.10 -12.74 -2.55
CA LEU A 280 -5.62 -11.54 -1.85
C LEU A 280 -5.22 -10.39 -2.77
N SER A 281 -5.33 -10.54 -4.09
CA SER A 281 -5.14 -9.44 -5.03
C SER A 281 -6.41 -8.63 -5.27
N LYS A 282 -7.58 -9.15 -4.86
CA LYS A 282 -8.89 -8.53 -5.09
C LYS A 282 -9.46 -7.94 -3.81
N PHE A 283 -9.37 -6.62 -3.70
CA PHE A 283 -9.99 -5.86 -2.63
C PHE A 283 -11.29 -5.23 -3.08
N TYR A 284 -12.23 -5.12 -2.15
CA TYR A 284 -13.54 -4.54 -2.39
C TYR A 284 -13.73 -3.37 -1.44
N LYS A 285 -14.27 -2.27 -1.96
CA LYS A 285 -14.76 -1.11 -1.19
C LYS A 285 -16.28 -1.10 -1.27
N ASP A 286 -16.93 -1.21 -0.12
CA ASP A 286 -18.40 -1.24 -0.03
C ASP A 286 -19.05 -2.24 -1.02
N GLY A 287 -18.43 -3.42 -1.16
CA GLY A 287 -18.85 -4.49 -2.08
C GLY A 287 -18.42 -4.34 -3.54
N LYS A 288 -17.80 -3.22 -3.93
CA LYS A 288 -17.30 -2.99 -5.30
C LYS A 288 -15.82 -3.29 -5.41
N LEU A 289 -15.42 -4.03 -6.45
CA LEU A 289 -14.02 -4.36 -6.70
C LEU A 289 -13.20 -3.09 -6.97
N LEU A 290 -12.08 -2.94 -6.27
CA LEU A 290 -11.12 -1.88 -6.49
C LEU A 290 -10.27 -2.17 -7.73
N THR A 291 -9.96 -1.13 -8.49
CA THR A 291 -9.05 -1.22 -9.64
C THR A 291 -7.60 -1.29 -9.18
N ALA A 292 -6.69 -1.63 -10.11
CA ALA A 292 -5.26 -1.58 -9.84
C ALA A 292 -4.78 -0.16 -9.47
N ASP A 293 -5.36 0.87 -10.10
CA ASP A 293 -5.02 2.26 -9.83
C ASP A 293 -5.53 2.71 -8.45
N ASP A 294 -6.73 2.27 -8.05
CA ASP A 294 -7.24 2.51 -6.69
C ASP A 294 -6.30 1.90 -5.64
N LEU A 295 -5.88 0.65 -5.85
CA LEU A 295 -4.97 -0.05 -4.95
C LEU A 295 -3.59 0.60 -4.89
N ALA A 296 -3.05 1.02 -6.03
CA ALA A 296 -1.80 1.76 -6.08
C ALA A 296 -1.90 3.09 -5.31
N SER A 297 -3.02 3.81 -5.47
CA SER A 297 -3.30 5.05 -4.76
C SER A 297 -3.41 4.83 -3.23
N ILE A 298 -4.14 3.80 -2.79
CA ILE A 298 -4.25 3.45 -1.37
C ILE A 298 -2.89 3.06 -0.78
N ASN A 299 -2.11 2.26 -1.50
CA ASN A 299 -0.75 1.88 -1.07
C ASN A 299 0.15 3.11 -0.90
N GLN A 300 0.10 4.06 -1.82
CA GLN A 300 0.83 5.33 -1.69
C GLN A 300 0.39 6.12 -0.45
N SER A 301 -0.91 6.14 -0.12
CA SER A 301 -1.40 6.80 1.10
C SER A 301 -0.89 6.11 2.36
N MET A 302 -0.86 4.77 2.37
CA MET A 302 -0.28 4.00 3.47
C MET A 302 1.21 4.29 3.64
N ASP A 303 1.98 4.29 2.55
CA ASP A 303 3.42 4.55 2.59
C ASP A 303 3.72 6.00 3.01
N PHE A 304 2.92 6.97 2.54
CA PHE A 304 3.00 8.36 2.99
C PHE A 304 2.77 8.47 4.51
N ILE A 305 1.69 7.88 5.03
CA ILE A 305 1.34 7.92 6.45
C ILE A 305 2.39 7.26 7.31
N THR A 306 2.88 6.07 6.92
CA THR A 306 3.92 5.35 7.65
C THR A 306 5.21 6.16 7.69
N ALA A 307 5.64 6.73 6.57
CA ALA A 307 6.84 7.55 6.52
C ALA A 307 6.70 8.85 7.34
N LEU A 308 5.57 9.54 7.21
CA LEU A 308 5.26 10.77 7.93
C LEU A 308 5.26 10.53 9.45
N TYR A 309 4.55 9.49 9.91
CA TYR A 309 4.51 9.13 11.32
C TYR A 309 5.88 8.71 11.85
N GLY A 310 6.66 7.98 11.06
CA GLY A 310 8.03 7.61 11.39
C GLY A 310 8.89 8.84 11.67
N GLN A 311 8.79 9.87 10.82
CA GLN A 311 9.51 11.13 11.06
C GLN A 311 9.12 11.80 12.38
N THR A 312 7.84 11.73 12.80
CA THR A 312 7.43 12.33 14.07
C THR A 312 7.86 11.55 15.30
N GLN A 313 8.31 10.30 15.15
CA GLN A 313 8.84 9.50 16.26
C GLN A 313 10.32 9.78 16.55
N ASP A 314 11.04 10.38 15.61
CA ASP A 314 12.42 10.80 15.84
C ASP A 314 12.45 12.05 16.73
N SER A 315 13.11 11.96 17.88
CA SER A 315 13.27 13.08 18.81
C SER A 315 13.99 14.28 18.19
N ASN A 316 14.81 14.06 17.15
CA ASN A 316 15.50 15.13 16.43
C ASN A 316 14.56 15.91 15.50
N ASN A 317 13.31 15.47 15.31
CA ASN A 317 12.33 16.08 14.41
C ASN A 317 11.22 16.83 15.18
N ALA A 318 11.49 17.26 16.42
CA ALA A 318 10.50 17.90 17.28
C ALA A 318 9.85 19.13 16.63
N THR A 319 10.60 19.94 15.87
CA THR A 319 10.08 21.10 15.13
C THR A 319 8.99 20.69 14.14
N PHE A 320 9.27 19.67 13.32
CA PHE A 320 8.32 19.13 12.37
C PHE A 320 7.10 18.51 13.06
N ALA A 321 7.31 17.70 14.10
CA ALA A 321 6.22 17.09 14.86
C ALA A 321 5.27 18.14 15.48
N ASN A 322 5.82 19.25 16.00
CA ASN A 322 5.05 20.36 16.54
C ASN A 322 4.26 21.09 15.46
N ALA A 323 4.89 21.40 14.31
CA ALA A 323 4.22 22.01 13.17
C ALA A 323 3.05 21.15 12.66
N LEU A 324 3.26 19.84 12.52
CA LEU A 324 2.23 18.90 12.10
C LEU A 324 1.09 18.79 13.13
N LYS A 325 1.42 18.80 14.43
CA LYS A 325 0.43 18.80 15.50
C LYS A 325 -0.42 20.07 15.52
N GLU A 326 0.16 21.22 15.22
CA GLU A 326 -0.57 22.48 15.08
C GLU A 326 -1.57 22.41 13.93
N VAL A 327 -1.15 21.88 12.77
CA VAL A 327 -1.98 21.76 11.57
C VAL A 327 -3.12 20.74 11.74
N LEU A 328 -2.82 19.57 12.30
CA LEU A 328 -3.80 18.49 12.47
C LEU A 328 -4.67 18.66 13.71
N GLY A 329 -4.23 19.44 14.70
CA GLY A 329 -4.93 19.66 15.96
C GLY A 329 -5.37 18.35 16.62
N ASN A 330 -6.67 18.23 16.88
CA ASN A 330 -7.27 17.05 17.51
C ASN A 330 -7.10 15.76 16.67
N SER A 331 -6.91 15.89 15.35
CA SER A 331 -6.72 14.76 14.45
C SER A 331 -5.29 14.21 14.45
N TYR A 332 -4.32 14.86 15.12
CA TYR A 332 -2.92 14.37 15.14
C TYR A 332 -2.81 12.94 15.67
N GLY A 333 -3.61 12.57 16.69
CA GLY A 333 -3.65 11.21 17.21
C GLY A 333 -4.09 10.15 16.20
N ASN A 334 -4.80 10.55 15.13
CA ASN A 334 -5.23 9.64 14.07
C ASN A 334 -4.06 9.17 13.20
N LEU A 335 -2.96 9.92 13.14
CA LEU A 335 -1.76 9.50 12.41
C LEU A 335 -1.18 8.20 12.99
N GLY A 336 -1.06 8.12 14.33
CA GLY A 336 -0.59 6.92 15.02
C GLY A 336 -1.56 5.75 14.88
N LYS A 337 -2.87 6.00 14.98
CA LYS A 337 -3.91 4.97 14.78
C LYS A 337 -3.87 4.41 13.35
N ALA A 338 -3.79 5.29 12.34
CA ALA A 338 -3.70 4.88 10.95
C ALA A 338 -2.44 4.04 10.70
N ASN A 339 -1.28 4.45 11.23
CA ASN A 339 -0.05 3.67 11.11
C ASN A 339 -0.17 2.28 11.77
N GLN A 340 -0.79 2.18 12.95
CA GLN A 340 -1.04 0.88 13.60
C GLN A 340 -1.98 0.00 12.76
N ALA A 341 -3.05 0.58 12.21
CA ALA A 341 -3.98 -0.13 11.33
C ALA A 341 -3.28 -0.68 10.08
N ILE A 342 -2.40 0.10 9.47
CA ILE A 342 -1.58 -0.30 8.32
C ILE A 342 -0.68 -1.48 8.70
N ILE A 343 0.06 -1.39 9.81
CA ILE A 343 0.96 -2.45 10.27
C ILE A 343 0.20 -3.75 10.50
N LYS A 344 -0.91 -3.70 11.25
CA LYS A 344 -1.72 -4.90 11.55
C LYS A 344 -2.36 -5.51 10.31
N THR A 345 -2.82 -4.68 9.39
CA THR A 345 -3.31 -5.14 8.08
C THR A 345 -2.24 -5.90 7.31
N LYS A 346 -1.03 -5.32 7.18
CA LYS A 346 0.10 -5.97 6.49
C LYS A 346 0.50 -7.29 7.17
N GLU A 347 0.61 -7.30 8.49
CA GLU A 347 0.93 -8.50 9.29
C GLU A 347 -0.06 -9.63 9.01
N ILE A 348 -1.37 -9.37 9.12
CA ILE A 348 -2.43 -10.36 8.96
C ILE A 348 -2.48 -10.89 7.52
N LEU A 349 -2.50 -10.00 6.53
CA LEU A 349 -2.56 -10.41 5.12
C LEU A 349 -1.35 -11.25 4.71
N SER A 350 -0.17 -11.03 5.32
CA SER A 350 1.03 -11.83 5.05
C SER A 350 0.96 -13.28 5.58
N GLN A 351 0.08 -13.56 6.55
CA GLN A 351 -0.07 -14.88 7.16
C GLN A 351 -1.04 -15.78 6.39
N ILE A 352 -2.07 -15.19 5.76
CA ILE A 352 -3.11 -15.95 5.04
C ILE A 352 -2.54 -16.93 3.99
N PRO A 353 -1.55 -16.56 3.14
CA PRO A 353 -0.97 -17.51 2.18
C PRO A 353 -0.34 -18.73 2.84
N LYS A 354 0.29 -18.56 4.00
CA LYS A 354 0.92 -19.66 4.75
C LYS A 354 -0.13 -20.62 5.30
N ILE A 355 -1.21 -20.08 5.87
CA ILE A 355 -2.35 -20.87 6.38
C ILE A 355 -3.02 -21.62 5.21
N THR A 356 -3.19 -20.94 4.08
CA THR A 356 -3.75 -21.55 2.86
C THR A 356 -2.89 -22.69 2.32
N GLU A 357 -1.57 -22.54 2.33
CA GLU A 357 -0.65 -23.59 1.93
C GLU A 357 -0.67 -24.78 2.90
N GLN A 358 -0.75 -24.52 4.21
CA GLN A 358 -0.94 -25.56 5.22
C GLN A 358 -2.22 -26.36 4.99
N GLN A 359 -3.36 -25.69 4.78
CA GLN A 359 -4.63 -26.36 4.47
C GLN A 359 -4.51 -27.27 3.25
N LYS A 360 -3.92 -26.77 2.16
CA LYS A 360 -3.72 -27.54 0.92
C LYS A 360 -2.84 -28.77 1.14
N ASN A 361 -1.79 -28.64 1.94
CA ASN A 361 -0.88 -29.76 2.23
C ASN A 361 -1.56 -30.85 3.05
N ILE A 362 -2.37 -30.48 4.05
CA ILE A 362 -3.11 -31.45 4.87
C ILE A 362 -4.23 -32.12 4.06
N GLN A 363 -4.97 -31.37 3.24
CA GLN A 363 -5.96 -31.94 2.32
C GLN A 363 -5.32 -32.95 1.36
N LYS A 364 -4.13 -32.64 0.83
CA LYS A 364 -3.38 -33.56 -0.03
C LYS A 364 -2.97 -34.84 0.70
N ALA A 365 -2.56 -34.75 1.97
CA ALA A 365 -2.21 -35.92 2.77
C ALA A 365 -3.44 -36.82 3.02
N TYR A 366 -4.59 -36.21 3.30
CA TYR A 366 -5.87 -36.92 3.38
C TYR A 366 -6.23 -37.62 2.06
N ASP A 367 -6.15 -36.91 0.95
CA ASP A 367 -6.42 -37.46 -0.38
C ASP A 367 -5.55 -38.69 -0.68
N GLN A 368 -4.26 -38.63 -0.33
CA GLN A 368 -3.35 -39.76 -0.49
C GLN A 368 -3.72 -40.96 0.40
N ALA A 369 -4.21 -40.72 1.62
CA ALA A 369 -4.66 -41.77 2.52
C ALA A 369 -5.95 -42.44 2.01
N VAL A 370 -6.88 -41.66 1.44
CA VAL A 370 -8.09 -42.18 0.77
C VAL A 370 -7.71 -43.08 -0.41
N ASP A 371 -6.80 -42.62 -1.26
CA ASP A 371 -6.32 -43.40 -2.42
C ASP A 371 -5.67 -44.72 -1.98
N ALA A 372 -4.80 -44.68 -0.96
CA ALA A 372 -4.13 -45.86 -0.42
C ALA A 372 -5.13 -46.86 0.18
N TYR A 373 -6.12 -46.38 0.94
CA TYR A 373 -7.18 -47.22 1.49
C TYR A 373 -8.03 -47.86 0.39
N ASN A 374 -8.47 -47.09 -0.60
CA ASN A 374 -9.28 -47.59 -1.72
C ASN A 374 -8.51 -48.64 -2.54
N GLU A 375 -7.20 -48.46 -2.73
CA GLU A 375 -6.33 -49.46 -3.37
C GLU A 375 -6.23 -50.74 -2.53
N ALA A 376 -6.07 -50.62 -1.21
CA ALA A 376 -6.03 -51.76 -0.29
C ALA A 376 -7.35 -52.55 -0.30
N VAL A 377 -8.51 -51.86 -0.25
CA VAL A 377 -9.84 -52.47 -0.37
C VAL A 377 -9.97 -53.23 -1.69
N LYS A 378 -9.54 -52.63 -2.81
CA LYS A 378 -9.60 -53.27 -4.13
C LYS A 378 -8.78 -54.57 -4.17
N LYS A 379 -7.55 -54.55 -3.65
CA LYS A 379 -6.67 -55.75 -3.60
C LYS A 379 -7.24 -56.84 -2.70
N TYR A 380 -7.75 -56.45 -1.53
CA TYR A 380 -8.38 -57.36 -0.57
C TYR A 380 -9.62 -58.04 -1.18
N ASN A 381 -10.54 -57.27 -1.77
CA ASN A 381 -11.75 -57.80 -2.41
C ASN A 381 -11.44 -58.70 -3.61
N ALA A 382 -10.41 -58.37 -4.41
CA ALA A 382 -9.97 -59.23 -5.51
C ALA A 382 -9.48 -60.59 -4.99
N ALA A 383 -8.70 -60.62 -3.91
CA ALA A 383 -8.24 -61.86 -3.28
C ALA A 383 -9.39 -62.70 -2.71
N LEU A 384 -10.43 -62.09 -2.16
CA LEU A 384 -11.63 -62.80 -1.69
C LEU A 384 -12.40 -63.49 -2.82
N SER A 385 -12.41 -62.92 -4.02
CA SER A 385 -13.14 -63.44 -5.18
C SER A 385 -12.43 -64.55 -5.96
N GLY A 386 -11.12 -64.77 -5.73
CA GLY A 386 -10.27 -65.48 -6.69
C GLY A 386 -9.46 -66.68 -6.17
N VAL A 387 -9.62 -67.14 -4.92
CA VAL A 387 -8.69 -68.14 -4.35
C VAL A 387 -9.38 -69.36 -3.70
N THR A 388 -8.95 -70.56 -4.09
CA THR A 388 -9.28 -71.86 -3.48
C THR A 388 -8.01 -72.58 -3.01
N GLY A 389 -7.95 -73.05 -1.76
CA GLY A 389 -6.81 -73.82 -1.19
C GLY A 389 -6.10 -73.15 0.01
N SER A 390 -5.16 -73.84 0.68
CA SER A 390 -4.50 -73.38 1.93
C SER A 390 -3.63 -72.13 1.77
N ASN A 391 -2.95 -71.95 0.63
CA ASN A 391 -2.15 -70.74 0.32
C ASN A 391 -3.01 -69.46 0.14
N ALA A 392 -4.33 -69.62 0.03
CA ALA A 392 -5.29 -68.51 0.01
C ALA A 392 -5.35 -67.77 1.36
N SER A 393 -5.29 -68.53 2.46
CA SER A 393 -5.53 -68.02 3.81
C SER A 393 -4.43 -67.06 4.26
N GLU A 394 -3.17 -67.40 3.98
CA GLU A 394 -2.02 -66.55 4.33
C GLU A 394 -2.01 -65.24 3.53
N THR A 395 -2.33 -65.33 2.23
CA THR A 395 -2.41 -64.16 1.33
C THR A 395 -3.52 -63.20 1.75
N ILE A 396 -4.71 -63.72 2.07
CA ILE A 396 -5.83 -62.92 2.56
C ILE A 396 -5.50 -62.27 3.91
N THR A 397 -4.84 -63.00 4.82
CA THR A 397 -4.41 -62.47 6.11
C THR A 397 -3.41 -61.32 5.95
N ALA A 398 -2.42 -61.46 5.07
CA ALA A 398 -1.45 -60.39 4.79
C ALA A 398 -2.12 -59.13 4.19
N LEU A 399 -3.05 -59.31 3.25
CA LEU A 399 -3.81 -58.20 2.66
C LEU A 399 -4.74 -57.52 3.68
N LYS A 400 -5.31 -58.28 4.62
CA LYS A 400 -6.12 -57.74 5.71
C LYS A 400 -5.29 -56.81 6.60
N THR A 401 -4.06 -57.21 6.95
CA THR A 401 -3.13 -56.35 7.71
C THR A 401 -2.81 -55.04 6.98
N VAL A 402 -2.60 -55.09 5.65
CA VAL A 402 -2.37 -53.89 4.83
C VAL A 402 -3.60 -52.98 4.81
N LEU A 403 -4.80 -53.56 4.67
CA LEU A 403 -6.07 -52.84 4.71
C LEU A 403 -6.29 -52.16 6.07
N ASP A 404 -6.06 -52.86 7.17
CA ASP A 404 -6.24 -52.32 8.53
C ASP A 404 -5.25 -51.19 8.80
N LYS A 405 -4.00 -51.30 8.33
CA LYS A 405 -3.04 -50.19 8.38
C LYS A 405 -3.53 -48.98 7.58
N ALA A 406 -3.96 -49.18 6.34
CA ALA A 406 -4.45 -48.10 5.49
C ALA A 406 -5.70 -47.42 6.08
N TYR A 407 -6.58 -48.19 6.74
CA TYR A 407 -7.74 -47.67 7.45
C TYR A 407 -7.33 -46.74 8.61
N ASN A 408 -6.35 -47.17 9.43
CA ASN A 408 -5.84 -46.36 10.52
C ASN A 408 -5.13 -45.09 10.02
N ASP A 409 -4.35 -45.20 8.94
CA ASP A 409 -3.70 -44.04 8.31
C ASP A 409 -4.74 -43.04 7.77
N LEU A 410 -5.83 -43.53 7.15
CA LEU A 410 -6.97 -42.71 6.73
C LEU A 410 -7.64 -42.02 7.92
N LYS A 411 -7.93 -42.73 9.01
CA LYS A 411 -8.54 -42.14 10.21
C LYS A 411 -7.66 -41.06 10.85
N ASN A 412 -6.35 -41.29 10.89
CA ASN A 412 -5.40 -40.29 11.36
C ASN A 412 -5.37 -39.06 10.45
N ALA A 413 -5.41 -39.25 9.13
CA ALA A 413 -5.45 -38.15 8.17
C ALA A 413 -6.76 -37.37 8.23
N GLU A 414 -7.91 -38.03 8.44
CA GLU A 414 -9.21 -37.41 8.69
C GLU A 414 -9.17 -36.51 9.93
N ALA A 415 -8.73 -37.03 11.07
CA ALA A 415 -8.64 -36.26 12.31
C ALA A 415 -7.67 -35.06 12.19
N ASN A 416 -6.58 -35.23 11.45
CA ASN A 416 -5.63 -34.15 11.19
C ASN A 416 -6.22 -33.07 10.29
N LEU A 417 -6.96 -33.45 9.24
CA LEU A 417 -7.67 -32.52 8.37
C LEU A 417 -8.75 -31.75 9.14
N GLU A 418 -9.54 -32.45 9.96
CA GLU A 418 -10.58 -31.84 10.80
C GLU A 418 -9.99 -30.78 11.75
N SER A 419 -9.00 -31.18 12.56
CA SER A 419 -8.39 -30.29 13.55
C SER A 419 -7.64 -29.12 12.91
N THR A 420 -6.93 -29.34 11.81
CA THR A 420 -6.24 -28.26 11.07
C THR A 420 -7.24 -27.27 10.49
N THR A 421 -8.34 -27.76 9.88
CA THR A 421 -9.38 -26.90 9.31
C THR A 421 -10.01 -26.02 10.39
N ALA A 422 -10.38 -26.61 11.53
CA ALA A 422 -10.94 -25.87 12.67
C ALA A 422 -9.95 -24.82 13.23
N SER A 423 -8.67 -25.17 13.34
CA SER A 423 -7.61 -24.26 13.80
C SER A 423 -7.39 -23.09 12.84
N ASN A 424 -7.37 -23.37 11.53
CA ASN A 424 -7.21 -22.36 10.49
C ASN A 424 -8.38 -21.36 10.48
N ASN A 425 -9.62 -21.85 10.62
CA ASN A 425 -10.81 -20.98 10.74
C ASN A 425 -10.81 -20.16 12.03
N SER A 426 -10.36 -20.74 13.14
CA SER A 426 -10.18 -20.00 14.40
C SER A 426 -9.15 -18.88 14.25
N SER A 427 -8.03 -19.15 13.57
CA SER A 427 -6.98 -18.15 13.29
C SER A 427 -7.50 -17.01 12.40
N LEU A 428 -8.33 -17.33 11.39
CA LEU A 428 -8.96 -16.35 10.52
C LEU A 428 -9.95 -15.46 11.31
N LYS A 429 -10.73 -16.05 12.22
CA LYS A 429 -11.63 -15.30 13.12
C LYS A 429 -10.87 -14.32 14.01
N SER A 430 -9.81 -14.77 14.69
CA SER A 430 -8.96 -13.91 15.53
C SER A 430 -8.29 -12.78 14.71
N SER A 431 -7.94 -13.06 13.46
CA SER A 431 -7.41 -12.05 12.54
C SER A 431 -8.45 -10.95 12.26
N ASN A 432 -9.70 -11.32 11.98
CA ASN A 432 -10.79 -10.36 11.77
C ASN A 432 -11.13 -9.54 13.03
N GLU A 433 -11.08 -10.15 14.22
CA GLU A 433 -11.25 -9.43 15.49
C GLU A 433 -10.12 -8.39 15.71
N THR A 434 -8.88 -8.78 15.39
CA THR A 434 -7.73 -7.87 15.44
C THR A 434 -7.89 -6.71 14.47
N LEU A 435 -8.27 -6.97 13.20
CA LEU A 435 -8.54 -5.92 12.21
C LEU A 435 -9.64 -4.96 12.64
N ALA A 436 -10.71 -5.47 13.27
CA ALA A 436 -11.79 -4.64 13.78
C ALA A 436 -11.32 -3.69 14.90
N SER A 437 -10.42 -4.16 15.77
CA SER A 437 -9.86 -3.35 16.87
C SER A 437 -9.01 -2.16 16.42
N VAL A 438 -8.43 -2.22 15.22
CA VAL A 438 -7.57 -1.17 14.64
C VAL A 438 -8.28 -0.31 13.59
N SER A 439 -9.62 -0.30 13.59
CA SER A 439 -10.41 0.51 12.65
C SER A 439 -10.04 2.00 12.69
N ILE A 440 -10.11 2.66 11.53
CA ILE A 440 -9.89 4.10 11.39
C ILE A 440 -11.28 4.74 11.32
N ASP A 441 -11.67 5.55 12.29
CA ASP A 441 -13.00 6.19 12.35
C ASP A 441 -14.17 5.21 12.17
N GLY A 442 -14.02 3.98 12.68
CA GLY A 442 -15.03 2.92 12.54
C GLY A 442 -15.02 2.18 11.19
N TYR A 443 -14.20 2.61 10.23
CA TYR A 443 -13.98 1.90 8.97
C TYR A 443 -13.03 0.72 9.18
N LYS A 444 -13.43 -0.45 8.66
CA LYS A 444 -12.72 -1.72 8.90
C LYS A 444 -12.39 -2.44 7.60
N LEU A 445 -11.28 -3.20 7.64
CA LEU A 445 -10.98 -4.27 6.70
C LEU A 445 -11.54 -5.58 7.25
N THR A 446 -12.19 -6.36 6.39
CA THR A 446 -12.65 -7.72 6.70
C THR A 446 -12.02 -8.73 5.74
N VAL A 447 -11.52 -9.84 6.27
CA VAL A 447 -11.06 -10.98 5.47
C VAL A 447 -12.19 -12.01 5.39
N ASN A 448 -12.69 -12.24 4.19
CA ASN A 448 -13.80 -13.14 3.90
C ASN A 448 -13.30 -14.52 3.48
N GLY A 449 -14.10 -15.55 3.79
CA GLY A 449 -13.88 -16.93 3.40
C GLY A 449 -13.80 -17.86 4.60
N GLU A 450 -13.70 -19.16 4.31
CA GLU A 450 -13.58 -20.22 5.30
C GLU A 450 -12.76 -21.36 4.68
N TYR A 451 -11.92 -22.02 5.48
CA TYR A 451 -11.26 -23.25 5.09
C TYR A 451 -12.22 -24.43 5.26
N LEU A 452 -12.26 -25.30 4.27
CA LEU A 452 -13.13 -26.48 4.24
C LEU A 452 -12.29 -27.76 4.21
N ALA A 453 -12.83 -28.81 4.83
CA ALA A 453 -12.33 -30.18 4.72
C ALA A 453 -13.14 -30.91 3.63
N ASP A 454 -12.50 -31.23 2.51
CA ASP A 454 -13.15 -31.91 1.38
C ASP A 454 -13.04 -33.43 1.55
N TYR A 455 -13.97 -34.02 2.29
CA TYR A 455 -14.00 -35.45 2.55
C TYR A 455 -14.51 -36.23 1.32
N LYS A 456 -13.73 -37.22 0.88
CA LYS A 456 -14.03 -38.06 -0.30
C LYS A 456 -14.78 -39.33 0.10
N THR A 457 -15.51 -39.88 -0.88
CA THR A 457 -16.14 -41.19 -0.73
C THR A 457 -15.09 -42.30 -0.65
N VAL A 458 -15.34 -43.27 0.24
CA VAL A 458 -14.41 -44.37 0.55
C VAL A 458 -15.07 -45.72 0.23
N ASN A 459 -14.33 -46.66 -0.37
CA ASN A 459 -14.84 -47.98 -0.75
C ASN A 459 -15.09 -48.87 0.47
N LYS A 460 -16.08 -49.78 0.37
CA LYS A 460 -16.33 -50.78 1.43
C LYS A 460 -15.59 -52.10 1.15
N PRO A 461 -14.92 -52.70 2.15
CA PRO A 461 -14.45 -54.08 2.08
C PRO A 461 -15.63 -55.03 1.84
N ASN A 462 -15.40 -56.12 1.11
CA ASN A 462 -16.39 -57.17 0.93
C ASN A 462 -16.25 -58.16 2.09
N ASP A 463 -17.24 -58.21 2.96
CA ASP A 463 -17.23 -59.11 4.11
C ASP A 463 -17.71 -60.48 3.63
N ASN A 464 -16.81 -61.47 3.48
CA ASN A 464 -17.19 -62.85 3.14
C ASN A 464 -17.93 -63.57 4.29
N ASN A 465 -18.76 -62.87 5.07
CA ASN A 465 -19.64 -63.55 6.02
C ASN A 465 -20.91 -64.06 5.33
N SER A 466 -20.71 -65.02 4.42
CA SER A 466 -21.73 -65.96 3.96
C SER A 466 -21.41 -67.33 4.56
N GLY A 467 -21.36 -67.38 5.89
CA GLY A 467 -21.43 -68.61 6.67
C GLY A 467 -22.78 -68.67 7.38
N SER A 468 -23.85 -68.90 6.63
CA SER A 468 -25.11 -69.37 7.22
C SER A 468 -24.81 -70.71 7.88
N ASN A 469 -24.77 -70.73 9.22
CA ASN A 469 -25.21 -71.90 9.96
C ASN A 469 -26.27 -71.44 10.94
N ASN A 470 -27.52 -71.65 10.55
CA ASN A 470 -28.68 -71.48 11.38
C ASN A 470 -28.66 -72.61 12.43
N GLY A 471 -28.53 -72.28 13.71
CA GLY A 471 -28.45 -73.28 14.78
C GLY A 471 -28.29 -72.69 16.18
N ASN A 472 -29.30 -71.94 16.63
CA ASN A 472 -29.85 -71.91 17.99
C ASN A 472 -28.98 -72.45 19.16
N ASP A 473 -28.44 -71.57 20.00
CA ASP A 473 -28.80 -71.24 21.39
C ASP A 473 -27.97 -69.97 21.75
N GLY A 474 -28.35 -69.02 22.58
CA GLY A 474 -28.88 -69.08 23.94
C GLY A 474 -28.09 -68.04 24.74
N THR A 475 -28.80 -67.10 25.38
CA THR A 475 -28.37 -66.26 26.52
C THR A 475 -27.35 -65.11 26.29
N ASP A 476 -27.92 -63.90 26.31
CA ASP A 476 -27.78 -62.89 27.39
C ASP A 476 -26.55 -61.96 27.51
N SER A 477 -26.91 -60.70 27.79
CA SER A 477 -26.18 -59.52 28.26
C SER A 477 -25.23 -58.84 27.26
N GLY A 478 -25.27 -57.54 27.02
CA GLY A 478 -26.11 -56.44 27.52
C GLY A 478 -25.58 -55.14 26.90
N ASP A 479 -26.44 -54.11 26.80
CA ASP A 479 -26.14 -52.71 27.14
C ASP A 479 -24.87 -52.04 26.52
N ILE A 480 -24.88 -50.91 25.80
CA ILE A 480 -25.76 -49.73 25.77
C ILE A 480 -25.57 -48.97 24.44
N ASN A 481 -26.67 -48.36 23.99
CA ASN A 481 -26.87 -47.49 22.84
C ASN A 481 -26.60 -46.00 23.19
N ASN A 482 -26.14 -45.20 22.22
CA ASN A 482 -26.43 -43.75 22.03
C ASN A 482 -26.19 -42.76 23.22
N GLY A 483 -25.52 -41.62 23.08
CA GLY A 483 -25.63 -40.59 22.04
C GLY A 483 -25.72 -39.22 22.74
N ASN A 484 -25.64 -38.11 22.00
CA ASN A 484 -26.42 -36.95 22.38
C ASN A 484 -26.69 -36.02 21.19
N ASN A 485 -27.88 -36.20 20.61
CA ASN A 485 -28.70 -35.10 20.14
C ASN A 485 -29.87 -35.05 21.13
N ASN A 486 -30.05 -33.94 21.84
CA ASN A 486 -31.12 -33.81 22.83
C ASN A 486 -32.27 -32.98 22.25
N GLY A 487 -33.42 -33.61 22.20
CA GLY A 487 -34.71 -32.95 22.20
C GLY A 487 -35.75 -33.94 22.72
N SER A 488 -36.31 -33.71 23.91
CA SER A 488 -37.58 -34.33 24.28
C SER A 488 -38.46 -33.37 25.07
N ASN A 489 -39.73 -33.48 24.75
CA ASN A 489 -40.87 -32.68 25.15
C ASN A 489 -41.63 -33.36 26.31
N ASN A 490 -42.27 -32.53 27.15
CA ASN A 490 -43.44 -32.72 28.02
C ASN A 490 -43.52 -33.71 29.21
N ASN A 491 -43.94 -33.14 30.36
CA ASN A 491 -44.91 -33.67 31.32
C ASN A 491 -45.79 -32.46 31.83
N PRO A 492 -47.07 -32.65 32.28
CA PRO A 492 -48.18 -31.69 32.15
C PRO A 492 -48.52 -30.87 33.41
N ASN A 493 -49.45 -29.90 33.23
CA ASN A 493 -50.05 -28.94 34.19
C ASN A 493 -49.06 -27.87 34.69
N ASP A 494 -49.28 -26.56 34.55
CA ASP A 494 -50.52 -25.82 34.79
C ASP A 494 -50.49 -24.41 34.13
N THR A 495 -51.65 -24.02 33.57
CA THR A 495 -52.22 -22.66 33.47
C THR A 495 -51.54 -21.47 32.71
N ILE A 496 -52.29 -21.03 31.67
CA ILE A 496 -52.68 -19.66 31.28
C ILE A 496 -51.73 -18.84 30.37
N GLY A 497 -52.21 -18.56 29.15
CA GLY A 497 -52.37 -17.17 28.71
C GLY A 497 -51.80 -16.76 27.34
N GLN A 498 -52.68 -16.77 26.34
CA GLN A 498 -52.72 -15.87 25.15
C GLN A 498 -51.71 -16.13 24.01
N GLN A 499 -52.11 -16.79 22.92
CA GLN A 499 -52.89 -16.30 21.76
C GLN A 499 -52.01 -15.53 20.74
N GLU A 500 -51.41 -16.26 19.81
CA GLU A 500 -51.19 -15.74 18.45
C GLU A 500 -52.55 -15.63 17.72
N PRO A 501 -52.58 -14.91 16.60
CA PRO A 501 -53.04 -15.61 15.40
C PRO A 501 -52.17 -15.38 14.16
N ASP A 502 -51.83 -16.50 13.53
CA ASP A 502 -51.71 -16.67 12.09
C ASP A 502 -52.94 -16.12 11.33
N ILE A 503 -52.76 -15.80 10.03
CA ILE A 503 -53.49 -16.39 8.87
C ILE A 503 -53.54 -15.42 7.67
N ALA A 504 -53.26 -16.01 6.49
CA ALA A 504 -53.77 -15.75 5.13
C ALA A 504 -53.29 -14.57 4.25
N THR A 505 -52.60 -14.97 3.17
CA THR A 505 -53.15 -15.08 1.80
C THR A 505 -54.03 -13.96 1.20
N ALA A 506 -53.50 -13.41 0.09
CA ALA A 506 -54.13 -13.07 -1.20
C ALA A 506 -54.56 -11.62 -1.56
N LEU A 507 -54.24 -11.33 -2.83
CA LEU A 507 -55.03 -10.59 -3.85
C LEU A 507 -55.02 -9.04 -3.88
N LEU A 508 -54.35 -8.52 -4.93
CA LEU A 508 -54.89 -7.73 -6.06
C LEU A 508 -55.77 -6.48 -5.79
N MET A 509 -55.30 -5.30 -6.28
CA MET A 509 -56.02 -4.18 -6.96
C MET A 509 -55.11 -2.93 -6.92
N GLN A 510 -54.49 -2.45 -7.99
CA GLN A 510 -54.97 -1.63 -9.13
C GLN A 510 -55.60 -0.26 -8.79
N THR A 511 -55.00 0.79 -9.39
CA THR A 511 -55.50 2.16 -9.68
C THR A 511 -55.61 3.12 -8.49
N THR A 512 -55.08 4.34 -8.50
CA THR A 512 -55.36 5.51 -9.37
C THR A 512 -54.25 6.57 -9.13
N ASP A 513 -53.75 7.28 -10.15
CA ASP A 513 -54.05 8.69 -10.50
C ASP A 513 -54.03 9.62 -9.25
N GLU A 514 -53.28 10.72 -9.14
CA GLU A 514 -53.07 11.82 -10.08
C GLU A 514 -51.79 12.61 -9.73
N ASP A 515 -51.10 13.09 -10.77
CA ASP A 515 -50.35 14.33 -10.79
C ASP A 515 -51.26 15.37 -11.46
N PRO A 516 -51.43 16.58 -10.90
CA PRO A 516 -51.07 17.73 -11.72
C PRO A 516 -50.52 18.90 -10.90
N ASN A 517 -49.35 19.41 -11.28
CA ASN A 517 -49.24 20.85 -11.49
C ASN A 517 -48.20 21.23 -12.56
N ILE A 518 -48.73 21.45 -13.76
CA ILE A 518 -48.13 22.28 -14.81
C ILE A 518 -48.49 23.73 -14.49
N ASN A 519 -47.51 24.63 -14.53
CA ASN A 519 -47.75 25.89 -15.22
C ASN A 519 -46.46 26.37 -15.89
N GLU A 520 -46.54 26.39 -17.22
CA GLU A 520 -45.70 27.18 -18.11
C GLU A 520 -45.96 28.67 -17.88
N ASP A 521 -44.93 29.48 -18.13
CA ASP A 521 -44.94 30.77 -18.86
C ASP A 521 -43.76 31.62 -18.36
N ASP A 522 -43.02 32.39 -19.14
CA ASP A 522 -42.74 32.45 -20.57
C ASP A 522 -41.62 33.51 -20.67
N LYS A 523 -40.64 33.29 -21.57
CA LYS A 523 -39.78 34.24 -22.30
C LYS A 523 -39.31 35.59 -21.70
N GLN A 524 -38.01 35.86 -21.95
CA GLN A 524 -37.41 36.95 -22.77
C GLN A 524 -36.06 37.37 -22.15
N ALA A 525 -34.92 37.08 -22.78
CA ALA A 525 -34.27 37.91 -23.81
C ALA A 525 -33.93 39.34 -23.34
N SER A 526 -32.71 39.52 -22.81
CA SER A 526 -31.74 40.52 -23.27
C SER A 526 -30.35 40.22 -22.74
#